data_AF-L0DTH1-F1
#
_entry.id   AF-L0DTH1-F1
#
_cell.length_a   1.000
_cell.length_b   1.000
_cell.length_c   1.000
_cell.angle_alpha   90.00
_cell.angle_beta   90.00
_cell.angle_gamma   90.00
#
_symmetry.space_group_name_H-M   'P 1'
#
loop_
_entity.id
_entity.type
_entity.pdbx_description
1 polymer ?
#
loop_
_entity_poly.entity_id
_entity_poly.type
_entity_poly.pdbx_seq_one_letter_code
_entity_poly.pdbx_strand_id
1 'polypeptide(L)'
;MTTASATLAGTGELFTVEDIAGQTGEQSYRIAYLIRTRKIKHVGQLGSYRLFDAAGVEAIKTALAQRGKGRPARQFNAVVN
;
A
#
# COMPACT_ATOMS: atom_id res chain seq x y z
N MET A 1 5.28 -7.12 -20.24
CA MET A 1 4.83 -7.36 -18.86
C MET A 1 3.37 -6.96 -18.79
N THR A 2 2.49 -7.90 -18.47
CA THR A 2 1.04 -7.68 -18.42
C THR A 2 0.66 -7.48 -16.96
N THR A 3 0.40 -6.23 -16.55
CA THR A 3 -0.14 -5.89 -15.22
C THR A 3 -1.58 -6.41 -15.15
N ALA A 4 -1.82 -7.36 -14.26
CA ALA A 4 -3.12 -8.02 -14.10
C ALA A 4 -4.04 -7.15 -13.24
N SER A 5 -4.72 -6.16 -13.83
CA SER A 5 -5.86 -5.50 -13.20
C SER A 5 -7.01 -6.49 -13.11
N ALA A 6 -7.30 -6.98 -11.90
CA ALA A 6 -8.40 -7.91 -11.66
C ALA A 6 -9.68 -7.13 -11.34
N THR A 7 -10.60 -7.00 -12.30
CA THR A 7 -11.89 -6.35 -12.06
C THR A 7 -12.83 -7.33 -11.36
N LEU A 8 -12.99 -7.23 -10.05
CA LEU A 8 -13.99 -8.00 -9.31
C LEU A 8 -15.35 -7.31 -9.45
N ALA A 9 -16.33 -7.96 -10.08
CA ALA A 9 -17.62 -7.38 -10.42
C ALA A 9 -18.28 -6.66 -9.23
N GLY A 10 -18.36 -5.32 -9.29
CA GLY A 10 -19.00 -4.47 -8.29
C GLY A 10 -18.04 -3.67 -7.39
N THR A 11 -16.76 -4.03 -7.35
CA THR A 11 -15.69 -3.19 -6.80
C THR A 11 -14.88 -2.66 -7.98
N GLY A 12 -14.49 -1.38 -7.97
CA GLY A 12 -13.75 -0.78 -9.09
C GLY A 12 -12.42 -1.47 -9.41
N GLU A 13 -11.58 -0.83 -10.22
CA GLU A 13 -10.27 -1.38 -10.57
C GLU A 13 -9.46 -1.77 -9.31
N LEU A 14 -8.96 -3.00 -9.29
CA LEU A 14 -8.15 -3.53 -8.19
C LEU A 14 -6.68 -3.54 -8.57
N PHE A 15 -5.86 -3.17 -7.60
CA PHE A 15 -4.43 -3.00 -7.77
C PHE A 15 -3.68 -3.97 -6.87
N THR A 16 -2.65 -4.62 -7.41
CA THR A 16 -1.69 -5.39 -6.64
C THR A 16 -0.60 -4.48 -6.07
N VAL A 17 0.23 -5.02 -5.17
CA VAL A 17 1.42 -4.33 -4.68
C VAL A 17 2.38 -3.95 -5.83
N GLU A 18 2.46 -4.77 -6.88
CA GLU A 18 3.31 -4.52 -8.05
C GLU A 18 2.78 -3.36 -8.90
N ASP A 19 1.46 -3.27 -9.07
CA ASP A 19 0.85 -2.13 -9.77
C ASP A 19 1.10 -0.82 -9.01
N ILE A 20 0.96 -0.85 -7.68
CA ILE A 20 1.22 0.33 -6.83
C ILE A 20 2.71 0.70 -6.86
N ALA A 21 3.61 -0.28 -6.88
CA ALA A 21 5.04 -0.07 -7.06
C ALA A 21 5.34 0.66 -8.38
N GLY A 22 4.71 0.21 -9.48
CA GLY A 22 4.82 0.86 -10.78
C GLY A 22 4.31 2.30 -10.78
N GLN A 23 3.19 2.57 -10.10
CA GLN A 23 2.62 3.93 -10.02
C GLN A 23 3.42 4.90 -9.14
N THR A 24 4.07 4.39 -8.09
CA THR A 24 4.76 5.23 -7.10
C THR A 24 6.28 5.31 -7.31
N GLY A 25 6.83 4.44 -8.15
CA GLY A 25 8.28 4.28 -8.32
C GLY A 25 8.97 3.68 -7.08
N GLU A 26 8.21 3.18 -6.11
CA GLU A 26 8.73 2.58 -4.87
C GLU A 26 8.87 1.06 -4.99
N GLN A 27 9.79 0.51 -4.19
CA GLN A 27 10.06 -0.92 -4.22
C GLN A 27 8.94 -1.72 -3.52
N SER A 28 8.46 -2.79 -4.15
CA SER A 28 7.32 -3.59 -3.70
C SER A 28 7.43 -4.07 -2.24
N TYR A 29 8.64 -4.42 -1.77
CA TYR A 29 8.83 -4.84 -0.37
C TYR A 29 8.60 -3.71 0.64
N ARG A 30 8.86 -2.45 0.27
CA ARG A 30 8.60 -1.28 1.13
C ARG A 30 7.10 -1.04 1.26
N ILE A 31 6.39 -1.21 0.15
CA ILE A 31 4.93 -1.12 0.10
C ILE A 31 4.32 -2.24 0.96
N ALA A 32 4.78 -3.48 0.80
CA ALA A 32 4.35 -4.61 1.61
C ALA A 32 4.61 -4.40 3.12
N TYR A 33 5.77 -3.84 3.47
CA TYR A 33 6.10 -3.46 4.84
C TYR A 33 5.14 -2.39 5.40
N LEU A 34 4.82 -1.38 4.61
CA LEU A 34 3.86 -0.33 4.99
C LEU A 34 2.45 -0.88 5.20
N ILE A 35 1.97 -1.72 4.28
CA ILE A 35 0.67 -2.40 4.40
C ILE A 35 0.60 -3.16 5.74
N ARG A 36 1.65 -3.91 6.08
CA ARG A 36 1.72 -4.67 7.34
C ARG A 36 1.77 -3.78 8.56
N THR A 37 2.62 -2.76 8.58
CA THR A 37 2.85 -1.89 9.75
C THR A 37 1.71 -0.93 10.02
N ARG A 38 1.05 -0.42 8.98
CA ARG A 38 -0.11 0.48 9.07
C ARG A 38 -1.45 -0.26 9.09
N LYS A 39 -1.45 -1.61 9.06
CA LYS A 39 -2.65 -2.46 9.02
C LYS A 39 -3.64 -2.06 7.91
N ILE A 40 -3.12 -1.73 6.72
CA ILE A 40 -3.94 -1.36 5.57
C ILE A 40 -4.68 -2.60 5.09
N LYS A 41 -6.02 -2.52 5.06
CA LYS A 41 -6.88 -3.64 4.65
C LYS A 41 -6.80 -3.82 3.13
N HIS A 42 -6.78 -5.08 2.71
CA HIS A 42 -6.97 -5.47 1.32
C HIS A 42 -8.43 -5.85 1.11
N VAL A 43 -8.95 -5.66 -0.10
CA VAL A 43 -10.34 -5.96 -0.44
C VAL A 43 -10.51 -7.38 -1.00
N GLY A 44 -9.40 -8.00 -1.41
CA GLY A 44 -9.39 -9.36 -1.89
C GLY A 44 -7.98 -9.91 -2.02
N GLN A 45 -7.91 -11.17 -2.45
CA GLN A 45 -6.65 -11.85 -2.74
C GLN A 45 -6.81 -12.65 -4.03
N LEU A 46 -5.85 -12.55 -4.93
CA LEU A 46 -5.75 -13.34 -6.15
C LEU A 46 -4.51 -14.21 -6.06
N GLY A 47 -4.69 -15.51 -5.76
CA GLY A 47 -3.56 -16.40 -5.49
C GLY A 47 -2.76 -15.91 -4.28
N SER A 48 -1.48 -15.56 -4.47
CA SER A 48 -0.62 -14.99 -3.42
C SER A 48 -0.65 -13.46 -3.36
N TYR A 49 -1.35 -12.79 -4.28
CA TYR A 49 -1.38 -11.34 -4.42
C TYR A 49 -2.53 -10.73 -3.63
N ARG A 50 -2.22 -9.75 -2.78
CA ARG A 50 -3.24 -8.93 -2.10
C ARG A 50 -3.74 -7.85 -3.06
N LEU A 51 -5.06 -7.69 -3.13
CA LEU A 51 -5.74 -6.72 -3.97
C LEU A 51 -6.22 -5.53 -3.15
N PHE A 52 -5.99 -4.33 -3.67
CA PHE A 52 -6.37 -3.08 -3.06
C PHE A 52 -7.30 -2.32 -4.00
N ASP A 53 -8.36 -1.75 -3.45
CA ASP A 53 -9.19 -0.80 -4.17
C ASP A 53 -8.52 0.59 -4.21
N ALA A 54 -9.14 1.54 -4.91
CA ALA A 54 -8.64 2.91 -5.00
C ALA A 54 -8.39 3.54 -3.61
N ALA A 55 -9.25 3.26 -2.61
CA ALA A 55 -9.09 3.76 -1.26
C ALA A 55 -7.85 3.18 -0.55
N GLY A 56 -7.60 1.88 -0.70
CA GLY A 56 -6.40 1.22 -0.20
C GLY A 56 -5.12 1.75 -0.86
N VAL A 57 -5.16 2.00 -2.18
CA VAL A 57 -4.04 2.61 -2.91
C VAL A 57 -3.73 4.01 -2.41
N GLU A 58 -4.74 4.86 -2.21
CA GLU A 58 -4.55 6.22 -1.67
C GLU A 58 -4.00 6.20 -0.22
N ALA A 59 -4.43 5.25 0.61
CA ALA A 59 -3.87 5.06 1.94
C ALA A 59 -2.37 4.69 1.88
N ILE A 60 -1.99 3.83 0.93
CA ILE A 60 -0.59 3.44 0.70
C ILE A 60 0.24 4.63 0.22
N LYS A 61 -0.26 5.38 -0.77
CA LYS A 61 0.41 6.60 -1.29
C LYS A 61 0.60 7.64 -0.19
N THR A 62 -0.43 7.87 0.63
CA THR A 62 -0.37 8.77 1.79
C THR A 62 0.67 8.30 2.80
N ALA A 63 0.72 6.99 3.10
CA ALA A 63 1.71 6.43 4.02
C ALA A 63 3.15 6.54 3.49
N LEU A 64 3.35 6.39 2.18
CA LEU A 64 4.64 6.62 1.51
C LEU A 64 5.05 8.10 1.58
N ALA A 65 4.13 9.02 1.27
CA ALA A 65 4.38 10.46 1.33
C ALA A 65 4.71 10.95 2.75
N GLN A 66 4.04 10.42 3.78
CA GLN A 66 4.36 10.69 5.19
C GLN A 66 5.78 10.24 5.57
N ARG A 67 6.30 9.20 4.90
CA ARG A 67 7.66 8.71 5.12
C ARG A 67 8.71 9.60 4.45
N GLY A 68 8.42 10.11 3.25
CA GLY A 68 9.28 11.03 2.50
C GLY A 68 9.46 12.41 3.16
N LYS A 69 8.48 12.86 3.96
CA LYS A 69 8.53 14.15 4.69
C LYS A 69 9.28 14.11 6.03
N GLY A 70 9.94 13.00 6.36
CA GLY A 70 10.82 12.88 7.52
C GLY A 70 10.12 12.41 8.79
N ARG A 71 10.44 11.19 9.22
CA ARG A 71 10.60 10.82 10.63
C ARG A 71 11.57 9.63 10.70
N PRO A 72 12.79 9.80 11.21
CA PRO A 72 13.63 8.65 11.54
C PRO A 72 12.87 7.76 12.54
N ALA A 73 13.01 6.44 12.41
CA ALA A 73 12.24 5.42 13.12
C ALA A 73 12.41 5.39 14.66
N ARG A 74 12.91 6.47 15.30
CA ARG A 74 13.26 6.55 16.72
C ARG A 74 12.48 7.58 17.55
N GLN A 75 11.37 8.15 17.04
CA GLN A 75 10.64 9.21 17.77
C GLN A 75 9.17 8.91 18.09
N PHE A 76 8.81 7.64 18.29
CA PHE A 76 7.49 7.28 18.84
C PHE A 76 7.45 7.18 20.37
N ASN A 77 8.56 7.45 21.08
CA ASN A 77 8.66 7.30 22.54
C ASN A 77 8.76 8.64 23.32
N ALA A 78 8.14 9.70 22.84
CA ALA A 78 8.10 10.98 23.57
C ALA A 78 6.78 11.72 23.37
N VAL A 79 5.66 11.08 23.71
CA VAL A 79 4.46 11.79 24.18
C VAL A 79 3.86 10.95 25.32
N VAL A 80 4.59 10.88 26.44
CA VAL A 80 4.02 10.70 27.76
C VAL A 80 4.42 11.94 28.55
N ASN A 81 3.50 12.90 28.62
CA ASN A 81 3.21 13.75 29.77
C ASN A 81 1.98 14.59 29.44
#